data_AF-A0A6A4Z5U4-F1
#
_entry.id   AF-A0A6A4Z5U4-F1
#
_cell.length_a   1.000
_cell.length_b   1.000
_cell.length_c   1.000
_cell.angle_alpha   90.00
_cell.angle_beta   90.00
_cell.angle_gamma   90.00
#
_symmetry.space_group_name_H-M   'P 1'
#
loop_
_entity.id
_entity.type
_entity.pdbx_description
1 polymer ?
#
loop_
_entity_poly.entity_id
_entity_poly.type
_entity_poly.pdbx_seq_one_letter_code
_entity_poly.pdbx_strand_id
1 'polypeptide(L)'
;MDELGAPPSKTWHGSRGAISSIVRHFRLRLGRRRNVYAVLVNAVDCLRRGIVYAGHGGQNKAIQDGSVGNEIIADCMKRGHGLSESTFAVNHHRATAELCTVGRSAVYSAYRRLNPVVSTIAPIKQGDSNVGSAWAIARKGWTRQLAVRRGIWEWDSNHGPYPPEFDPAQLTTLSVDQIVSWDETHKKVKIGGGGCNSSKQVRFRRNEEGLLDGAGVLRSPKSYLNTKYSTEARFSLGCAVVSNALGDYVGVRCSPFVYTGQWICTVKEYEILQEQEIQRVKRLTGECSVWVTGLRAINSGMLHQY
;
A
#
# COMPACT_ATOMS: atom_id res chain seq x y z
N MET A 1 4.53 48.77 11.98
CA MET A 1 5.47 48.32 10.94
C MET A 1 6.11 47.03 11.42
N ASP A 2 6.44 46.10 10.52
CA ASP A 2 7.22 44.92 10.90
C ASP A 2 8.69 45.32 11.18
N GLU A 3 9.48 44.41 11.75
CA GLU A 3 10.86 44.68 12.22
C GLU A 3 11.78 45.27 11.13
N LEU A 4 11.49 45.02 9.84
CA LEU A 4 12.23 45.57 8.68
C LEU A 4 11.81 46.99 8.24
N GLY A 5 10.89 47.65 8.95
CA GLY A 5 10.19 48.83 8.40
C GLY A 5 9.29 48.49 7.20
N ALA A 6 9.00 47.20 7.01
CA ALA A 6 8.16 46.68 5.93
C ALA A 6 6.68 46.57 6.36
N PRO A 7 5.74 46.46 5.40
CA PRO A 7 4.36 46.09 5.70
C PRO A 7 4.32 44.75 6.47
N PRO A 8 3.40 44.53 7.42
CA PRO A 8 3.29 43.28 8.14
C PRO A 8 3.16 42.07 7.20
N SER A 9 3.70 40.90 7.55
CA SER A 9 3.59 39.67 6.74
C SER A 9 2.18 39.34 6.23
N LYS A 10 1.14 39.69 7.00
CA LYS A 10 -0.28 39.56 6.61
C LYS A 10 -0.67 40.36 5.36
N THR A 11 0.04 41.43 5.02
CA THR A 11 -0.25 42.33 3.88
C THR A 11 0.69 42.11 2.69
N TRP A 12 1.54 41.08 2.71
CA TRP A 12 2.48 40.83 1.61
C TRP A 12 1.82 40.26 0.36
N HIS A 13 0.74 39.50 0.54
CA HIS A 13 0.00 38.83 -0.53
C HIS A 13 -1.12 39.69 -1.12
N GLY A 14 -1.68 39.27 -2.25
CA GLY A 14 -2.75 39.99 -2.97
C GLY A 14 -2.26 40.92 -4.08
N SER A 15 -3.18 41.45 -4.87
CA SER A 15 -2.89 42.31 -6.05
C SER A 15 -2.23 43.64 -5.68
N ARG A 16 -2.56 44.17 -4.49
CA ARG A 16 -1.97 45.39 -3.90
C ARG A 16 -0.94 45.10 -2.79
N GLY A 17 -0.62 43.83 -2.54
CA GLY A 17 0.33 43.44 -1.50
C GLY A 17 1.78 43.81 -1.82
N ALA A 18 2.64 43.83 -0.80
CA ALA A 18 4.05 44.21 -0.91
C ALA A 18 4.79 43.45 -2.03
N ILE A 19 4.54 42.14 -2.17
CA ILE A 19 5.19 41.30 -3.21
C ILE A 19 4.78 41.75 -4.62
N SER A 20 3.48 42.02 -4.82
CA SER A 20 2.96 42.46 -6.12
C SER A 20 3.49 43.84 -6.49
N SER A 21 3.62 44.73 -5.50
CA SER A 21 4.24 46.04 -5.67
C SER A 21 5.71 45.92 -6.04
N ILE A 22 6.50 45.08 -5.35
CA ILE A 22 7.91 44.83 -5.68
C ILE A 22 8.06 44.28 -7.10
N VAL A 23 7.31 43.24 -7.46
CA VAL A 23 7.37 42.63 -8.81
C VAL A 23 7.07 43.66 -9.91
N ARG A 24 6.06 44.52 -9.69
CA ARG A 24 5.69 45.58 -10.62
C ARG A 24 6.73 46.68 -10.70
N HIS A 25 7.24 47.15 -9.56
CA HIS A 25 8.17 48.27 -9.49
C HIS A 25 9.53 47.92 -10.10
N PHE A 26 10.04 46.72 -9.81
CA PHE A 26 11.30 46.21 -10.36
C PHE A 26 11.14 45.54 -11.74
N ARG A 27 9.95 45.62 -12.35
CA ARG A 27 9.64 45.02 -13.68
C ARG A 27 10.08 43.56 -13.81
N LEU A 28 9.93 42.77 -12.75
CA LEU A 28 10.36 41.38 -12.73
C LEU A 28 9.44 40.53 -13.61
N ARG A 29 10.01 39.58 -14.38
CA ARG A 29 9.25 38.65 -15.22
C ARG A 29 8.11 37.97 -14.44
N LEU A 30 6.97 37.78 -15.11
CA LEU A 30 5.81 37.06 -14.57
C LEU A 30 6.27 35.68 -14.04
N GLY A 31 5.88 35.36 -12.81
CA GLY A 31 6.28 34.14 -12.10
C GLY A 31 7.33 34.31 -10.98
N ARG A 32 7.94 35.49 -10.82
CA ARG A 32 8.96 35.74 -9.77
C ARG A 32 8.40 36.06 -8.37
N ARG A 33 7.08 36.13 -8.19
CA ARG A 33 6.43 36.42 -6.89
C ARG A 33 6.91 35.50 -5.76
N ARG A 34 7.09 34.21 -6.04
CA ARG A 34 7.56 33.22 -5.07
C ARG A 34 8.99 33.48 -4.62
N ASN A 35 9.86 33.95 -5.51
CA ASN A 35 11.24 34.28 -5.20
C ASN A 35 11.32 35.54 -4.34
N VAL A 36 10.53 36.56 -4.67
CA VAL A 36 10.42 37.78 -3.86
C VAL A 36 9.92 37.45 -2.45
N TYR A 37 8.91 36.60 -2.33
CA TYR A 37 8.45 36.11 -1.02
C TYR A 37 9.57 35.42 -0.24
N ALA A 38 10.31 34.49 -0.86
CA ALA A 38 11.40 33.78 -0.20
C ALA A 38 12.52 34.71 0.27
N VAL A 39 12.83 35.76 -0.51
CA VAL A 39 13.79 36.80 -0.14
C VAL A 39 13.30 37.58 1.08
N LEU A 40 12.04 38.04 1.09
CA LEU A 40 11.47 38.77 2.22
C LEU A 40 11.48 37.94 3.50
N VAL A 41 11.04 36.68 3.43
CA VAL A 41 11.06 35.76 4.60
C VAL A 41 12.47 35.60 5.15
N ASN A 42 13.47 35.38 4.28
CA ASN A 42 14.86 35.23 4.71
C ASN A 42 15.43 36.53 5.29
N ALA A 43 15.09 37.69 4.73
CA ALA A 43 15.55 38.97 5.24
C ALA A 43 15.00 39.27 6.64
N VAL A 44 13.73 38.93 6.89
CA VAL A 44 13.10 39.05 8.22
C VAL A 44 13.76 38.11 9.21
N ASP A 45 14.00 36.86 8.83
CA ASP A 45 14.65 35.87 9.68
C ASP A 45 16.09 36.30 10.04
N CYS A 46 16.85 36.85 9.08
CA CYS A 46 18.16 37.42 9.34
C CYS A 46 18.10 38.60 10.31
N LEU A 47 17.17 39.52 10.11
CA LEU A 47 16.99 40.67 10.99
C LEU A 47 16.64 40.26 12.43
N ARG A 48 15.69 39.32 12.60
CA ARG A 48 15.31 38.76 13.91
C ARG A 48 16.48 38.16 14.67
N ARG A 49 17.43 37.57 13.94
CA ARG A 49 18.61 36.92 14.50
C ARG A 49 19.79 37.88 14.68
N GLY A 50 19.67 39.16 14.29
CA GLY A 50 20.78 40.12 14.31
C GLY A 50 21.89 39.81 13.30
N ILE A 51 21.58 39.04 12.24
CA ILE A 51 22.55 38.63 11.22
C ILE A 51 22.37 39.49 9.96
N VAL A 52 23.48 39.94 9.36
CA VAL A 52 23.44 40.72 8.11
C VAL A 52 22.87 39.88 6.96
N TYR A 53 21.79 40.36 6.35
CA TYR A 53 21.23 39.75 5.15
C TYR A 53 22.11 40.06 3.93
N ALA A 54 23.00 39.12 3.57
CA ALA A 54 23.99 39.35 2.52
C ALA A 54 23.49 39.06 1.09
N GLY A 55 22.19 38.82 0.89
CA GLY A 55 21.58 38.72 -0.46
C GLY A 55 22.16 37.63 -1.38
N HIS A 56 22.89 36.65 -0.84
CA HIS A 56 23.63 35.71 -1.66
C HIS A 56 22.74 34.63 -2.26
N GLY A 57 22.20 34.91 -3.45
CA GLY A 57 21.93 33.86 -4.44
C GLY A 57 23.25 33.32 -4.96
N GLY A 58 23.95 32.49 -4.18
CA GLY A 58 25.22 31.88 -4.63
C GLY A 58 26.29 31.65 -3.57
N GLN A 59 26.13 32.09 -2.32
CA GLN A 59 26.95 31.49 -1.27
C GLN A 59 26.46 30.06 -1.11
N ASN A 60 27.25 29.11 -1.62
CA ASN A 60 27.09 27.70 -1.34
C ASN A 60 27.24 27.54 0.17
N LYS A 61 26.13 27.78 0.91
CA LYS A 61 25.99 27.37 2.32
C LYS A 61 25.91 25.85 2.30
N ALA A 62 27.06 25.24 2.04
CA ALA A 62 27.22 23.82 1.92
C ALA A 62 27.10 23.25 3.33
N ILE A 63 26.25 22.24 3.46
CA ILE A 63 26.31 21.37 4.63
C ILE A 63 27.68 20.69 4.55
N GLN A 64 28.49 20.82 5.59
CA GLN A 64 29.83 20.25 5.62
C GLN A 64 29.75 18.72 5.59
N ASP A 65 30.68 18.09 4.90
CA ASP A 65 30.78 16.64 4.87
C ASP A 65 31.14 16.12 6.26
N GLY A 66 30.59 14.96 6.64
CA GLY A 66 30.69 14.42 8.01
C GLY A 66 29.87 15.16 9.10
N SER A 67 29.14 16.23 8.77
CA SER A 67 28.34 16.94 9.78
C SER A 67 27.07 16.19 10.19
N VAL A 68 26.52 16.50 11.37
CA VAL A 68 25.21 16.00 11.83
C VAL A 68 24.09 16.28 10.82
N GLY A 69 24.22 17.36 10.04
CA GLY A 69 23.28 17.67 8.95
C GLY A 69 23.19 16.57 7.90
N ASN A 70 24.30 15.88 7.61
CA ASN A 70 24.31 14.75 6.68
C ASN A 70 23.58 13.53 7.26
N GLU A 71 23.74 13.27 8.56
CA GLU A 71 23.00 12.20 9.25
C GLU A 71 21.50 12.43 9.19
N ILE A 72 21.06 13.65 9.51
CA ILE A 72 19.65 14.05 9.45
C ILE A 72 19.10 13.83 8.04
N ILE A 73 19.85 14.25 7.01
CA ILE A 73 19.44 14.04 5.61
C ILE A 73 19.31 12.56 5.29
N ALA A 74 20.32 11.75 5.64
CA ALA A 74 20.31 10.33 5.35
C ALA A 74 19.14 9.62 6.04
N ASP A 75 18.88 9.95 7.30
CA ASP A 75 17.77 9.36 8.06
C ASP A 75 16.41 9.81 7.54
N CYS A 76 16.25 11.09 7.19
CA CYS A 76 15.03 11.58 6.56
C CYS A 76 14.74 10.82 5.25
N MET A 77 15.74 10.71 4.38
CA MET A 77 15.59 10.04 3.08
C MET A 77 15.35 8.53 3.24
N LYS A 78 15.99 7.86 4.21
CA LYS A 78 15.76 6.44 4.55
C LYS A 78 14.32 6.18 5.03
N ARG A 79 13.74 7.15 5.73
CA ARG A 79 12.35 7.11 6.21
C ARG A 79 11.32 7.47 5.12
N GLY A 80 11.76 7.93 3.95
CA GLY A 80 10.90 8.28 2.83
C GLY A 80 10.45 9.74 2.81
N HIS A 81 11.06 10.61 3.61
CA HIS A 81 10.77 12.04 3.58
C HIS A 81 11.23 12.69 2.27
N GLY A 82 10.46 13.69 1.82
CA GLY A 82 10.83 14.51 0.68
C GLY A 82 11.94 15.52 1.01
N LEU A 83 12.46 16.16 -0.03
CA LEU A 83 13.48 17.23 0.13
C LEU A 83 12.99 18.40 0.99
N SER A 84 11.70 18.74 0.92
CA SER A 84 11.13 19.84 1.72
C SER A 84 11.20 19.52 3.21
N GLU A 85 10.74 18.33 3.60
CA GLU A 85 10.73 17.87 4.99
C GLU A 85 12.16 17.68 5.51
N SER A 86 13.04 17.10 4.69
CA SER A 86 14.46 16.96 5.03
C SER A 86 15.13 18.32 5.25
N THR A 87 14.78 19.33 4.44
CA THR A 87 15.30 20.70 4.61
C THR A 87 14.79 21.34 5.89
N PHE A 88 13.52 21.10 6.24
CA PHE A 88 12.96 21.56 7.51
C PHE A 88 13.70 20.92 8.69
N ALA A 89 13.89 19.60 8.69
CA ALA A 89 14.58 18.89 9.76
C ALA A 89 16.03 19.38 9.95
N VAL A 90 16.77 19.56 8.85
CA VAL A 90 18.12 20.13 8.89
C VAL A 90 18.11 21.55 9.46
N ASN A 91 17.20 22.41 8.99
CA ASN A 91 17.14 23.80 9.47
C ASN A 91 16.69 23.91 10.92
N HIS A 92 15.86 22.99 11.40
CA HIS A 92 15.48 22.91 12.81
C HIS A 92 16.71 22.65 13.68
N HIS A 93 17.50 21.62 13.36
CA HIS A 93 18.76 21.34 14.06
C HIS A 93 19.74 22.51 13.98
N ARG A 94 19.90 23.11 12.80
CA ARG A 94 20.79 24.26 12.61
C ARG A 94 20.36 25.47 13.44
N ALA A 95 19.06 25.73 13.57
CA ALA A 95 18.57 26.80 14.43
C ALA A 95 18.89 26.56 15.91
N THR A 96 18.73 25.31 16.39
CA THR A 96 19.12 24.93 17.77
C THR A 96 20.62 25.05 18.01
N ALA A 97 21.44 24.80 16.99
CA ALA A 97 22.90 24.95 17.05
C ALA A 97 23.39 26.36 16.69
N GLU A 98 22.49 27.35 16.61
CA GLU A 98 22.79 28.75 16.24
C GLU A 98 23.50 28.90 14.88
N LEU A 99 23.33 27.92 13.99
CA LEU A 99 23.86 27.92 12.64
C LEU A 99 22.87 28.60 11.67
N CYS A 100 23.44 29.23 10.65
CA CYS A 100 22.65 29.87 9.60
C CYS A 100 21.81 28.85 8.82
N THR A 101 20.56 29.19 8.52
CA THR A 101 19.64 28.35 7.74
C THR A 101 20.14 28.12 6.31
N VAL A 102 19.81 26.95 5.75
CA VAL A 102 20.20 26.53 4.41
C VAL A 102 18.99 26.28 3.51
N GLY A 103 19.18 26.45 2.21
CA GLY A 103 18.15 26.20 1.20
C GLY A 103 18.05 24.72 0.81
N ARG A 104 16.93 24.37 0.14
CA ARG A 104 16.71 23.02 -0.42
C ARG A 104 17.82 22.56 -1.37
N SER A 105 18.43 23.49 -2.11
CA SER A 105 19.54 23.20 -3.01
C SER A 105 20.78 22.68 -2.26
N ALA A 106 21.11 23.28 -1.10
CA ALA A 106 22.22 22.83 -0.28
C ALA A 106 21.98 21.41 0.27
N VAL A 107 20.76 21.14 0.73
CA VAL A 107 20.33 19.81 1.20
C VAL A 107 20.38 18.78 0.07
N TYR A 108 19.89 19.13 -1.12
CA TYR A 108 19.94 18.25 -2.28
C TYR A 108 21.38 17.95 -2.73
N SER A 109 22.24 18.97 -2.77
CA SER A 109 23.66 18.79 -3.09
C SER A 109 24.36 17.90 -2.07
N ALA A 110 24.09 18.08 -0.77
CA ALA A 110 24.62 17.22 0.29
C ALA A 110 24.13 15.77 0.13
N TYR A 111 22.82 15.57 -0.08
CA TYR A 111 22.24 14.26 -0.38
C TYR A 111 22.95 13.54 -1.54
N ARG A 112 23.27 14.26 -2.62
CA ARG A 112 23.99 13.68 -3.76
C ARG A 112 25.42 13.27 -3.41
N ARG A 113 26.13 14.06 -2.59
CA ARG A 113 27.50 13.74 -2.16
C ARG A 113 27.56 12.49 -1.27
N LEU A 114 26.49 12.21 -0.53
CA LEU A 114 26.37 10.99 0.29
C LEU A 114 26.26 9.69 -0.54
N ASN A 115 26.25 9.77 -1.87
CA ASN A 115 26.21 8.64 -2.79
C ASN A 115 25.15 7.57 -2.43
N PRO A 116 23.86 7.96 -2.36
CA PRO A 116 22.78 7.08 -1.94
C PRO A 116 22.54 5.97 -2.95
N VAL A 117 22.21 4.77 -2.45
CA VAL A 117 21.79 3.63 -3.27
C VAL A 117 20.28 3.53 -3.25
N VAL A 118 19.66 3.75 -4.40
CA VAL A 118 18.20 3.64 -4.59
C VAL A 118 17.88 2.29 -5.22
N SER A 119 16.97 1.54 -4.60
CA SER A 119 16.57 0.21 -5.07
C SER A 119 15.09 -0.04 -4.84
N THR A 120 14.51 -1.00 -5.55
CA THR A 120 13.12 -1.42 -5.35
C THR A 120 13.01 -2.30 -4.11
N ILE A 121 11.92 -2.16 -3.38
CA ILE A 121 11.56 -2.99 -2.23
C ILE A 121 10.81 -4.20 -2.76
N ALA A 122 11.28 -5.40 -2.45
CA ALA A 122 10.67 -6.64 -2.91
C ALA A 122 9.51 -7.08 -1.98
N PRO A 123 8.43 -7.67 -2.53
CA PRO A 123 7.43 -8.35 -1.73
C PRO A 123 8.02 -9.63 -1.13
N ILE A 124 7.64 -9.93 0.10
CA ILE A 124 7.84 -11.27 0.70
C ILE A 124 6.62 -12.12 0.37
N LYS A 125 6.86 -13.35 -0.11
CA LYS A 125 5.80 -14.35 -0.30
C LYS A 125 5.30 -14.83 1.06
N GLN A 126 3.99 -14.90 1.23
CA GLN A 126 3.35 -15.64 2.32
C GLN A 126 3.01 -17.05 1.83
N GLY A 127 3.30 -18.05 2.65
CA GLY A 127 2.99 -19.46 2.38
C GLY A 127 4.21 -20.36 2.40
N ASP A 128 3.96 -21.66 2.52
CA ASP A 128 4.98 -22.69 2.41
C ASP A 128 5.29 -22.96 0.93
N SER A 129 6.58 -23.00 0.59
CA SER A 129 7.07 -23.31 -0.76
C SER A 129 7.60 -24.74 -0.88
N ASN A 130 7.45 -25.55 0.18
CA ASN A 130 7.81 -26.95 0.18
C ASN A 130 6.91 -27.75 -0.77
N VAL A 131 7.54 -28.25 -1.85
CA VAL A 131 6.90 -29.10 -2.87
C VAL A 131 6.40 -30.42 -2.26
N GLY A 132 7.02 -30.90 -1.18
CA GLY A 132 6.61 -32.11 -0.46
C GLY A 132 5.53 -31.88 0.61
N SER A 133 5.03 -30.65 0.78
CA SER A 133 3.94 -30.40 1.72
C SER A 133 2.66 -31.13 1.28
N ALA A 134 1.88 -31.61 2.25
CA ALA A 134 0.60 -32.30 1.98
C ALA A 134 -0.33 -31.45 1.10
N TRP A 135 -0.34 -30.13 1.29
CA TRP A 135 -1.12 -29.21 0.47
C TRP A 135 -0.61 -29.13 -0.98
N ALA A 136 0.71 -29.06 -1.20
CA ALA A 136 1.27 -29.04 -2.55
C ALA A 136 0.98 -30.34 -3.31
N ILE A 137 1.09 -31.48 -2.63
CA ILE A 137 0.77 -32.81 -3.17
C ILE A 137 -0.73 -32.88 -3.53
N ALA A 138 -1.62 -32.52 -2.60
CA ALA A 138 -3.07 -32.55 -2.81
C ALA A 138 -3.50 -31.62 -3.96
N ARG A 139 -2.98 -30.38 -4.00
CA ARG A 139 -3.26 -29.42 -5.08
C ARG A 139 -2.83 -29.97 -6.44
N LYS A 140 -1.64 -30.58 -6.52
CA LYS A 140 -1.14 -31.19 -7.76
C LYS A 140 -2.02 -32.37 -8.20
N GLY A 141 -2.44 -33.23 -7.27
CA GLY A 141 -3.37 -34.33 -7.54
C GLY A 141 -4.71 -33.83 -8.08
N TRP A 142 -5.31 -32.85 -7.42
CA TRP A 142 -6.56 -32.23 -7.87
C TRP A 142 -6.46 -31.63 -9.28
N THR A 143 -5.41 -30.85 -9.56
CA THR A 143 -5.20 -30.27 -10.90
C THR A 143 -5.01 -31.35 -11.97
N ARG A 144 -4.32 -32.46 -11.65
CA ARG A 144 -4.20 -33.61 -12.57
C ARG A 144 -5.55 -34.26 -12.85
N GLN A 145 -6.39 -34.48 -11.84
CA GLN A 145 -7.74 -35.01 -12.05
C GLN A 145 -8.57 -34.12 -12.98
N LEU A 146 -8.53 -32.80 -12.79
CA LEU A 146 -9.22 -31.87 -13.69
C LEU A 146 -8.67 -31.96 -15.13
N ALA A 147 -7.36 -32.14 -15.29
CA ALA A 147 -6.72 -32.29 -16.60
C ALA A 147 -7.12 -33.61 -17.29
N VAL A 148 -7.19 -34.72 -16.56
CA VAL A 148 -7.74 -36.01 -17.06
C VAL A 148 -9.19 -35.82 -17.50
N ARG A 149 -10.02 -35.22 -16.66
CA ARG A 149 -11.45 -35.00 -16.95
C ARG A 149 -11.68 -34.14 -18.19
N ARG A 150 -10.71 -33.29 -18.54
CA ARG A 150 -10.68 -32.46 -19.75
C ARG A 150 -10.07 -33.16 -20.97
N GLY A 151 -9.47 -34.34 -20.81
CA GLY A 151 -8.76 -35.06 -21.86
C GLY A 151 -7.47 -34.37 -22.33
N ILE A 152 -6.88 -33.50 -21.50
CA ILE A 152 -5.66 -32.75 -21.85
C ILE A 152 -4.39 -33.33 -21.21
N TRP A 153 -4.56 -34.38 -20.38
CA TRP A 153 -3.45 -35.04 -19.70
C TRP A 153 -3.73 -36.51 -19.55
N GLU A 154 -2.69 -37.31 -19.73
CA GLU A 154 -2.68 -38.76 -19.60
C GLU A 154 -1.57 -39.18 -18.64
N TRP A 155 -1.77 -40.32 -17.97
CA TRP A 155 -0.74 -40.89 -17.12
C TRP A 155 0.41 -41.43 -17.98
N ASP A 156 1.63 -41.04 -17.64
CA ASP A 156 2.83 -41.63 -18.24
C ASP A 156 3.11 -42.99 -17.59
N SER A 157 3.01 -44.05 -18.38
CA SER A 157 3.27 -45.44 -17.95
C SER A 157 4.69 -45.66 -17.44
N ASN A 158 5.64 -44.77 -17.78
CA ASN A 158 7.00 -44.80 -17.21
C ASN A 158 7.04 -44.46 -15.72
N HIS A 159 5.97 -43.89 -15.16
CA HIS A 159 5.86 -43.58 -13.72
C HIS A 159 5.25 -44.72 -12.89
N GLY A 160 5.04 -45.90 -13.49
CA GLY A 160 4.48 -47.06 -12.81
C GLY A 160 3.00 -47.29 -13.12
N PRO A 161 2.32 -48.17 -12.35
CA PRO A 161 0.95 -48.54 -12.62
C PRO A 161 0.03 -47.33 -12.56
N TYR A 162 -0.97 -47.32 -13.46
CA TYR A 162 -1.94 -46.25 -13.58
C TYR A 162 -2.74 -46.10 -12.27
N PRO A 163 -2.62 -44.98 -11.52
CA PRO A 163 -3.34 -44.83 -10.26
C PRO A 163 -4.85 -44.72 -10.49
N PRO A 164 -5.70 -45.45 -9.74
CA PRO A 164 -7.15 -45.43 -9.91
C PRO A 164 -7.76 -44.02 -9.85
N GLU A 165 -7.20 -43.14 -9.01
CA GLU A 165 -7.67 -41.77 -8.83
C GLU A 165 -7.50 -40.86 -10.05
N PHE A 166 -6.75 -41.29 -11.07
CA PHE A 166 -6.59 -40.59 -12.33
C PHE A 166 -7.24 -41.32 -13.50
N ASP A 167 -7.96 -42.42 -13.25
CA ASP A 167 -8.51 -43.27 -14.31
C ASP A 167 -9.64 -42.51 -15.05
N PRO A 168 -9.53 -42.27 -16.37
CA PRO A 168 -10.56 -41.56 -17.11
C PRO A 168 -11.91 -42.30 -17.09
N ALA A 169 -11.92 -43.62 -16.89
CA ALA A 169 -13.14 -44.40 -16.76
C ALA A 169 -13.86 -44.16 -15.41
N GLN A 170 -13.10 -43.82 -14.37
CA GLN A 170 -13.63 -43.51 -13.04
C GLN A 170 -13.95 -42.02 -12.86
N LEU A 171 -13.34 -41.16 -13.67
CA LEU A 171 -13.51 -39.72 -13.62
C LEU A 171 -14.51 -39.23 -14.66
N THR A 172 -15.59 -38.58 -14.22
CA THR A 172 -16.58 -38.00 -15.13
C THR A 172 -15.96 -36.95 -16.03
N THR A 173 -16.08 -37.12 -17.35
CA THR A 173 -15.61 -36.14 -18.34
C THR A 173 -16.26 -34.78 -18.11
N LEU A 174 -15.50 -33.72 -18.32
CA LEU A 174 -15.92 -32.34 -18.11
C LEU A 174 -15.83 -31.59 -19.44
N SER A 175 -16.94 -31.03 -19.93
CA SER A 175 -16.92 -30.15 -21.09
C SER A 175 -16.52 -28.72 -20.69
N VAL A 176 -16.15 -27.87 -21.66
CA VAL A 176 -15.74 -26.48 -21.36
C VAL A 176 -16.94 -25.66 -20.88
N ASP A 177 -18.11 -25.92 -21.43
CA ASP A 177 -19.37 -25.26 -21.08
C ASP A 177 -19.89 -25.60 -19.68
N GLN A 178 -19.36 -26.66 -19.06
CA GLN A 178 -19.61 -27.01 -17.65
C GLN A 178 -18.69 -26.27 -16.67
N ILE A 179 -17.75 -25.46 -17.17
CA ILE A 179 -16.75 -24.76 -16.34
C ILE A 179 -17.04 -23.27 -16.30
N VAL A 180 -17.13 -22.74 -15.08
CA VAL A 180 -17.04 -21.30 -14.83
C VAL A 180 -15.73 -21.01 -14.12
N SER A 181 -14.91 -20.14 -14.70
CA SER A 181 -13.66 -19.68 -14.12
C SER A 181 -13.92 -18.42 -13.31
N TRP A 182 -13.63 -18.46 -12.02
CA TRP A 182 -13.73 -17.31 -11.12
C TRP A 182 -12.33 -16.88 -10.69
N ASP A 183 -12.07 -15.58 -10.74
CA ASP A 183 -10.88 -14.98 -10.14
C ASP A 183 -11.26 -13.97 -9.06
N GLU A 184 -10.56 -14.03 -7.93
CA GLU A 184 -10.77 -13.14 -6.80
C GLU A 184 -9.86 -11.92 -6.93
N THR A 185 -10.47 -10.73 -7.03
CA THR A 185 -9.76 -9.46 -6.96
C THR A 185 -10.03 -8.76 -5.64
N HIS A 186 -8.97 -8.35 -4.94
CA HIS A 186 -9.01 -7.50 -3.77
C HIS A 186 -7.83 -6.52 -3.77
N LYS A 187 -8.05 -5.32 -3.21
CA LYS A 187 -6.99 -4.31 -3.05
C LYS A 187 -6.14 -4.67 -1.84
N LYS A 188 -4.97 -5.28 -2.08
CA LYS A 188 -4.04 -5.68 -1.02
C LYS A 188 -3.48 -4.47 -0.26
N VAL A 189 -3.44 -4.59 1.07
CA VAL A 189 -2.70 -3.66 1.94
C VAL A 189 -1.23 -4.05 1.99
N LYS A 190 -0.34 -3.08 1.76
CA LYS A 190 1.11 -3.24 1.92
C LYS A 190 1.49 -2.90 3.36
N ILE A 191 1.99 -3.89 4.10
CA ILE A 191 2.58 -3.71 5.43
C ILE A 191 4.10 -3.65 5.29
N GLY A 192 4.72 -2.60 5.83
CA GLY A 192 6.15 -2.33 5.71
C GLY A 192 6.53 -1.50 4.47
N GLY A 193 7.77 -1.61 4.03
CA GLY A 193 8.29 -0.90 2.85
C GLY A 193 8.79 0.53 3.08
N GLY A 194 8.63 1.37 2.05
CA GLY A 194 9.31 2.67 1.92
C GLY A 194 8.55 3.89 2.45
N GLY A 195 7.36 3.70 3.02
CA GLY A 195 6.43 4.79 3.34
C GLY A 195 5.76 5.38 2.08
N CYS A 196 4.60 6.02 2.25
CA CYS A 196 3.86 6.78 1.22
C CYS A 196 3.76 6.10 -0.17
N ASN A 197 3.29 4.86 -0.25
CA ASN A 197 3.11 4.10 -1.50
C ASN A 197 4.38 3.96 -2.38
N SER A 198 5.56 4.31 -1.87
CA SER A 198 6.80 4.17 -2.62
C SER A 198 7.26 2.71 -2.60
N SER A 199 7.48 2.16 -3.79
CA SER A 199 8.19 0.88 -3.97
C SER A 199 9.70 1.04 -3.92
N LYS A 200 10.22 2.25 -3.71
CA LYS A 200 11.65 2.54 -3.67
C LYS A 200 12.13 2.75 -2.24
N GLN A 201 13.32 2.25 -1.96
CA GLN A 201 14.09 2.55 -0.75
C GLN A 201 15.37 3.28 -1.11
N VAL A 202 15.78 4.18 -0.21
CA VAL A 202 17.08 4.84 -0.26
C VAL A 202 17.94 4.29 0.86
N ARG A 203 19.14 3.81 0.53
CA ARG A 203 20.12 3.29 1.48
C ARG A 203 21.42 4.06 1.36
N PHE A 204 22.15 4.11 2.47
CA PHE A 204 23.43 4.80 2.57
C PHE A 204 24.38 3.88 3.32
N ARG A 205 25.67 3.94 2.95
CA ARG A 205 26.72 3.18 3.62
C ARG A 205 26.91 3.71 5.04
N ARG A 206 27.05 2.79 5.99
CA ARG A 206 27.27 3.10 7.41
C ARG A 206 28.40 2.25 7.98
N ASN A 207 29.10 2.77 8.98
CA ASN A 207 30.09 2.03 9.77
C ASN A 207 29.41 1.14 10.83
N GLU A 208 30.20 0.48 11.68
CA GLU A 208 29.73 -0.44 12.73
C GLU A 208 28.89 0.27 13.80
N GLU A 209 29.23 1.53 14.11
CA GLU A 209 28.48 2.39 15.03
C GLU A 209 27.17 2.92 14.42
N GLY A 210 26.94 2.66 13.14
CA GLY A 210 25.74 3.07 12.43
C GLY A 210 25.75 4.53 11.99
N LEU A 211 26.90 5.20 11.95
CA LEU A 211 27.11 6.53 11.35
C LEU A 211 27.44 6.42 9.85
N LEU A 212 27.29 7.51 9.11
CA LEU A 212 27.57 7.58 7.68
C LEU A 212 29.07 7.42 7.44
N ASP A 213 29.39 6.51 6.54
CA ASP A 213 30.76 6.25 6.12
C ASP A 213 30.76 5.90 4.63
N GLY A 214 31.60 6.58 3.85
CA GLY A 214 31.74 6.33 2.42
C GLY A 214 32.30 4.94 2.10
N ALA A 215 33.11 4.37 2.99
CA ALA A 215 33.67 3.02 2.88
C ALA A 215 32.81 1.96 3.61
N GLY A 216 31.75 2.39 4.30
CA GLY A 216 30.91 1.52 5.10
C GLY A 216 30.04 0.56 4.28
N VAL A 217 29.22 -0.22 4.98
CA VAL A 217 28.38 -1.25 4.39
C VAL A 217 26.93 -0.77 4.27
N LEU A 218 26.23 -1.23 3.22
CA LEU A 218 24.80 -1.00 3.07
C LEU A 218 24.03 -1.96 3.96
N ARG A 219 23.06 -1.45 4.74
CA ARG A 219 22.11 -2.33 5.44
C ARG A 219 21.29 -3.17 4.44
N SER A 220 20.78 -4.29 4.95
CA SER A 220 19.89 -5.18 4.22
C SER A 220 18.69 -4.42 3.63
N PRO A 221 18.29 -4.76 2.39
CA PRO A 221 17.11 -4.18 1.77
C PRO A 221 15.86 -4.36 2.64
N LYS A 222 15.02 -3.34 2.71
CA LYS A 222 13.65 -3.48 3.22
C LYS A 222 12.86 -4.41 2.31
N SER A 223 11.85 -5.01 2.91
CA SER A 223 10.81 -5.80 2.25
C SER A 223 9.43 -5.29 2.65
N TYR A 224 8.40 -5.72 1.93
CA TYR A 224 7.01 -5.49 2.35
C TYR A 224 6.20 -6.78 2.24
N LEU A 225 5.17 -6.86 3.06
CA LEU A 225 4.21 -7.95 3.09
C LEU A 225 2.89 -7.46 2.50
N ASN A 226 2.35 -8.18 1.53
CA ASN A 226 0.96 -7.97 1.14
C ASN A 226 0.10 -8.79 2.07
N THR A 227 -0.69 -8.14 2.92
CA THR A 227 -1.68 -8.84 3.74
C THR A 227 -3.06 -8.70 3.13
N LYS A 228 -3.90 -9.71 3.38
CA LYS A 228 -5.36 -9.57 3.28
C LYS A 228 -5.83 -8.80 4.52
N TYR A 229 -6.76 -7.88 4.35
CA TYR A 229 -7.37 -7.11 5.44
C TYR A 229 -8.89 -7.34 5.48
N SER A 230 -9.49 -7.32 6.67
CA SER A 230 -10.87 -7.77 6.88
C SER A 230 -11.92 -6.87 6.21
N THR A 231 -11.62 -5.58 6.04
CA THR A 231 -12.50 -4.61 5.37
C THR A 231 -12.12 -4.35 3.91
N GLU A 232 -11.26 -5.17 3.31
CA GLU A 232 -10.96 -5.06 1.88
C GLU A 232 -12.20 -5.34 1.05
N ALA A 233 -12.42 -4.50 0.03
CA ALA A 233 -13.41 -4.80 -0.99
C ALA A 233 -12.99 -6.07 -1.75
N ARG A 234 -13.86 -7.09 -1.75
CA ARG A 234 -13.62 -8.38 -2.39
C ARG A 234 -14.60 -8.59 -3.52
N PHE A 235 -14.05 -8.88 -4.69
CA PHE A 235 -14.78 -9.11 -5.92
C PHE A 235 -14.42 -10.49 -6.45
N SER A 236 -15.41 -11.25 -6.87
CA SER A 236 -15.21 -12.42 -7.73
C SER A 236 -15.66 -12.06 -9.13
N LEU A 237 -14.76 -12.22 -10.10
CA LEU A 237 -15.03 -11.97 -11.51
C LEU A 237 -15.02 -13.30 -12.24
N GLY A 238 -16.14 -13.60 -12.88
CA GLY A 238 -16.35 -14.89 -13.54
C GLY A 238 -16.36 -14.77 -15.06
N CYS A 239 -15.85 -15.79 -15.74
CA CYS A 239 -16.12 -16.03 -17.14
C CYS A 239 -16.46 -17.50 -17.39
N ALA A 240 -17.31 -17.74 -18.37
CA ALA A 240 -17.73 -19.06 -18.80
C ALA A 240 -17.79 -19.12 -20.32
N VAL A 241 -17.73 -20.32 -20.86
CA VAL A 241 -18.09 -20.58 -22.25
C VAL A 241 -19.49 -21.18 -22.23
N VAL A 242 -20.39 -20.75 -23.11
CA VAL A 242 -21.75 -21.30 -23.21
C VAL A 242 -22.04 -21.68 -24.65
N SER A 243 -22.83 -22.72 -24.87
CA SER A 243 -23.37 -23.06 -26.19
C SER A 243 -24.57 -22.17 -26.49
N ASN A 244 -24.55 -21.45 -27.60
CA ASN A 244 -25.71 -20.70 -28.07
C ASN A 244 -26.79 -21.65 -28.65
N ALA A 245 -27.96 -21.11 -28.99
CA ALA A 245 -29.04 -21.90 -29.60
C ALA A 245 -28.70 -22.52 -30.97
N LEU A 246 -27.59 -22.09 -31.60
CA LEU A 246 -27.08 -22.59 -32.87
C LEU A 246 -25.98 -23.65 -32.69
N GLY A 247 -25.57 -23.94 -31.44
CA GLY A 247 -24.51 -24.89 -31.12
C GLY A 247 -23.10 -24.31 -31.07
N ASP A 248 -22.90 -23.00 -31.31
CA ASP A 248 -21.58 -22.37 -31.21
C ASP A 248 -21.21 -22.05 -29.76
N TYR A 249 -19.91 -22.11 -29.47
CA TYR A 249 -19.37 -21.72 -28.18
C TYR A 249 -19.08 -20.21 -28.12
N VAL A 250 -19.68 -19.53 -27.15
CA VAL A 250 -19.49 -18.09 -26.92
C VAL A 250 -18.96 -17.87 -25.51
N GLY A 251 -17.92 -17.04 -25.38
CA GLY A 251 -17.42 -16.60 -24.08
C GLY A 251 -18.33 -15.53 -23.48
N VAL A 252 -18.78 -15.74 -22.25
CA VAL A 252 -19.68 -14.82 -21.53
C VAL A 252 -19.04 -14.42 -20.19
N ARG A 253 -19.21 -13.15 -19.82
CA ARG A 253 -18.82 -12.64 -18.52
C ARG A 253 -19.94 -12.89 -17.53
N CYS A 254 -19.61 -13.45 -16.38
CA CYS A 254 -20.54 -13.56 -15.26
C CYS A 254 -20.74 -12.18 -14.62
N SER A 255 -21.89 -11.97 -13.99
CA SER A 255 -22.11 -10.80 -13.14
C SER A 255 -21.06 -10.76 -12.03
N PRO A 256 -20.36 -9.63 -11.81
CA PRO A 256 -19.43 -9.49 -10.70
C PRO A 256 -20.09 -9.81 -9.37
N PHE A 257 -19.46 -10.67 -8.57
CA PHE A 257 -19.96 -11.03 -7.25
C PHE A 257 -19.17 -10.26 -6.18
N VAL A 258 -19.84 -9.36 -5.47
CA VAL A 258 -19.26 -8.58 -4.38
C VAL A 258 -19.60 -9.26 -3.06
N TYR A 259 -18.58 -9.64 -2.31
CA TYR A 259 -18.75 -10.33 -1.02
C TYR A 259 -17.87 -9.71 0.07
N THR A 260 -17.64 -8.40 -0.03
CA THR A 260 -16.95 -7.60 1.00
C THR A 260 -17.58 -7.84 2.37
N GLY A 261 -16.76 -8.15 3.38
CA GLY A 261 -17.24 -8.46 4.73
C GLY A 261 -17.92 -9.81 4.88
N GLN A 262 -18.02 -10.60 3.81
CA GLN A 262 -18.55 -11.96 3.82
C GLN A 262 -17.42 -12.96 3.53
N TRP A 263 -17.64 -14.21 3.92
CA TRP A 263 -16.74 -15.32 3.62
C TRP A 263 -17.43 -16.28 2.64
N ILE A 264 -16.70 -16.72 1.61
CA ILE A 264 -17.16 -17.76 0.69
C ILE A 264 -16.90 -19.11 1.35
N CYS A 265 -17.96 -19.84 1.65
CA CYS A 265 -17.91 -21.20 2.16
C CYS A 265 -18.57 -22.17 1.19
N THR A 266 -18.26 -23.46 1.35
CA THR A 266 -18.96 -24.51 0.63
C THR A 266 -20.36 -24.72 1.21
N VAL A 267 -21.30 -25.25 0.42
CA VAL A 267 -22.66 -25.58 0.88
C VAL A 267 -22.62 -26.44 2.15
N LYS A 268 -21.74 -27.44 2.17
CA LYS A 268 -21.55 -28.34 3.31
C LYS A 268 -21.07 -27.60 4.57
N GLU A 269 -20.11 -26.68 4.45
CA GLU A 269 -19.66 -25.88 5.58
C GLU A 269 -20.77 -24.96 6.09
N TYR A 270 -21.55 -24.39 5.19
CA TYR A 270 -22.70 -23.55 5.54
C TYR A 270 -23.76 -24.35 6.32
N GLU A 271 -24.10 -25.55 5.86
CA GLU A 271 -25.02 -26.47 6.56
C GLU A 271 -24.52 -26.83 7.96
N ILE A 272 -23.22 -27.09 8.11
CA ILE A 272 -22.61 -27.37 9.42
C ILE A 272 -22.73 -26.15 10.36
N LEU A 273 -22.44 -24.95 9.86
CA LEU A 273 -22.56 -23.72 10.64
C LEU A 273 -24.02 -23.43 11.03
N GLN A 274 -24.95 -23.70 10.13
CA GLN A 274 -26.38 -23.57 10.39
C GLN A 274 -26.81 -24.51 11.53
N GLU A 275 -26.41 -25.78 11.48
CA GLU A 275 -26.72 -26.73 12.56
C GLU A 275 -26.08 -26.31 13.88
N GLN A 276 -24.82 -25.86 13.86
CA GLN A 276 -24.15 -25.35 15.06
C GLN A 276 -24.90 -24.16 15.68
N GLU A 277 -25.39 -23.24 14.88
CA GLU A 277 -26.16 -22.09 15.36
C GLU A 277 -27.53 -22.53 15.90
N ILE A 278 -28.23 -23.45 15.23
CA ILE A 278 -29.47 -24.05 15.74
C ILE A 278 -29.22 -24.67 17.12
N GLN A 279 -28.15 -25.45 17.27
CA GLN A 279 -27.79 -26.07 18.55
C GLN A 279 -27.40 -25.03 19.60
N ARG A 280 -26.69 -23.96 19.23
CA ARG A 280 -26.35 -22.86 20.13
C ARG A 280 -27.62 -22.19 20.68
N VAL A 281 -28.57 -21.84 19.81
CA VAL A 281 -29.83 -21.19 20.21
C VAL A 281 -30.70 -22.14 21.05
N LYS A 282 -30.73 -23.44 20.72
CA LYS A 282 -31.42 -24.47 21.54
C LYS A 282 -30.84 -24.59 22.95
N ARG A 283 -29.55 -24.31 23.13
CA ARG A 283 -28.83 -24.39 24.41
C ARG A 283 -28.90 -23.09 25.24
N LEU A 284 -29.50 -22.02 24.73
CA LEU A 284 -29.66 -20.78 25.49
C LEU A 284 -30.65 -21.00 26.64
N THR A 285 -30.19 -20.82 27.87
CA THR A 285 -31.01 -20.90 29.09
C THR A 285 -31.25 -19.49 29.63
N GLY A 286 -32.52 -19.06 29.72
CA GLY A 286 -32.95 -17.78 30.32
C GLY A 286 -34.42 -17.47 30.02
N GLU A 287 -35.08 -16.62 30.82
CA GLU A 287 -36.53 -16.30 30.71
C GLU A 287 -36.97 -15.69 29.37
N CYS A 288 -36.03 -15.29 28.50
CA CYS A 288 -36.29 -14.83 27.14
C CYS A 288 -36.05 -15.91 26.06
N SER A 289 -35.90 -17.19 26.41
CA SER A 289 -35.83 -18.28 25.42
C SER A 289 -37.24 -18.58 24.91
N VAL A 290 -37.73 -17.74 24.01
CA VAL A 290 -39.07 -17.85 23.38
C VAL A 290 -39.09 -18.98 22.34
N TRP A 291 -38.68 -20.19 22.72
CA TRP A 291 -38.98 -21.36 21.91
C TRP A 291 -40.46 -21.67 22.11
N VAL A 292 -41.28 -21.43 21.09
CA VAL A 292 -42.68 -21.85 21.08
C VAL A 292 -42.72 -23.38 21.12
N THR A 293 -42.99 -23.94 22.29
CA THR A 293 -43.11 -25.39 22.52
C THR A 293 -44.50 -25.95 22.20
N GLY A 294 -45.45 -25.08 21.83
CA GLY A 294 -46.82 -25.47 21.48
C GLY A 294 -46.99 -25.79 20.00
N LEU A 295 -47.68 -26.90 19.70
CA LEU A 295 -48.25 -27.14 18.37
C LEU A 295 -49.30 -26.05 18.09
N ARG A 296 -49.13 -25.27 17.02
CA ARG A 296 -50.19 -24.35 16.58
C ARG A 296 -51.41 -25.18 16.15
N ALA A 297 -52.54 -24.97 16.82
CA ALA A 297 -53.82 -25.43 16.30
C ALA A 297 -54.13 -24.65 15.01
N ILE A 298 -54.61 -25.35 13.98
CA ILE A 298 -54.77 -24.87 12.60
C ILE A 298 -55.63 -23.58 12.50
N ASN A 299 -56.43 -23.26 13.52
CA ASN A 299 -57.41 -22.16 13.49
C ASN A 299 -57.12 -20.97 14.43
N SER A 300 -55.97 -20.89 15.11
CA SER A 300 -55.67 -19.72 15.97
C SER A 300 -55.08 -18.55 15.18
N GLY A 301 -55.87 -18.03 14.24
CA GLY A 301 -55.58 -16.78 13.54
C GLY A 301 -55.76 -15.58 14.47
N MET A 302 -54.70 -15.19 15.18
CA MET A 302 -54.49 -13.80 15.59
C MET A 302 -53.03 -13.44 15.36
N LEU A 303 -52.76 -12.85 14.19
CA LEU A 303 -51.54 -12.10 13.93
C LEU A 303 -51.73 -10.71 14.52
N HIS A 304 -51.18 -10.46 15.71
CA HIS A 304 -50.91 -9.08 16.12
C HIS A 304 -49.79 -8.55 15.21
N GLN A 305 -50.15 -7.65 14.29
CA GLN A 305 -49.19 -6.80 13.61
C GLN A 305 -48.63 -5.80 14.63
N TYR A 306 -47.31 -5.79 14.76
CA TYR A 306 -46.54 -4.62 15.19
C TYR A 306 -45.74 -4.13 13.98
#